data_AF-K6Y6P8-F1
#
_entry.id   AF-K6Y6P8-F1
#
_cell.length_a   1.000
_cell.length_b   1.000
_cell.length_c   1.000
_cell.angle_alpha   90.00
_cell.angle_beta   90.00
_cell.angle_gamma   90.00
#
_symmetry.space_group_name_H-M   'P 1'
#
loop_
_entity.id
_entity.type
_entity.pdbx_description
1 polymer ?
#
loop_
_entity_poly.entity_id
_entity_poly.type
_entity_poly.pdbx_seq_one_letter_code
_entity_poly.pdbx_strand_id
1 'polypeptide(L)'
;MKLTLIKSFAAIALLGFFTQFSAAQEVTPMAAAKQIADIVASINHFPSDEDKAALATISADDSLPQNVRDMATAVSTIAHSANDEGKMAMTRIQASDKAPDWAKSLAGMIANFNHMLSDEQKQKLAKIYP
;
A
#
# COMPACT_ATOMS: atom_id res chain seq x y z
N MET A 1 -56.75 44.81 -9.55
CA MET A 1 -55.55 45.22 -10.32
C MET A 1 -54.80 43.98 -10.77
N LYS A 2 -54.49 43.92 -12.07
CA LYS A 2 -53.62 42.91 -12.69
C LYS A 2 -52.16 43.32 -12.48
N LEU A 3 -51.27 42.39 -12.20
CA LEU A 3 -49.82 42.49 -12.45
C LEU A 3 -49.32 41.05 -12.70
N THR A 4 -49.47 40.59 -13.95
CA THR A 4 -48.35 40.35 -14.90
C THR A 4 -47.48 39.14 -14.57
N LEU A 5 -47.76 38.04 -15.28
CA LEU A 5 -46.78 37.07 -15.77
C LEU A 5 -45.55 37.82 -16.29
N ILE A 6 -44.33 37.29 -16.04
CA ILE A 6 -43.24 37.10 -17.01
C ILE A 6 -41.92 36.69 -16.31
N LYS A 7 -41.33 35.59 -16.82
CA LYS A 7 -39.90 35.20 -16.85
C LYS A 7 -39.17 34.89 -15.55
N SER A 8 -38.88 33.60 -15.34
CA SER A 8 -37.53 33.09 -15.09
C SER A 8 -37.49 31.58 -15.28
N PHE A 9 -37.04 31.13 -16.45
CA PHE A 9 -36.49 29.79 -16.66
C PHE A 9 -35.14 29.72 -15.92
N ALA A 10 -35.18 29.54 -14.60
CA ALA A 10 -33.98 29.43 -13.78
C ALA A 10 -34.07 28.18 -12.90
N ALA A 11 -33.07 27.32 -13.07
CA ALA A 11 -32.69 26.22 -12.20
C ALA A 11 -33.59 24.97 -12.18
N ILE A 12 -33.73 24.32 -13.34
CA ILE A 12 -33.72 22.85 -13.37
C ILE A 12 -32.26 22.42 -13.49
N ALA A 13 -31.90 21.39 -12.73
CA ALA A 13 -30.62 20.68 -12.66
C ALA A 13 -29.54 21.33 -11.77
N LEU A 14 -29.57 21.01 -10.47
CA LEU A 14 -28.35 20.92 -9.63
C LEU A 14 -28.62 20.21 -8.28
N LEU A 15 -29.39 19.11 -8.29
CA LEU A 15 -29.48 18.18 -7.15
C LEU A 15 -29.29 16.72 -7.57
N GLY A 16 -28.48 16.51 -8.61
CA GLY A 16 -27.74 15.25 -8.77
C GLY A 16 -26.44 15.35 -7.98
N PHE A 17 -26.54 15.44 -6.64
CA PHE A 17 -25.38 15.17 -5.80
C PHE A 17 -25.02 13.72 -6.10
N PHE A 18 -23.96 13.53 -6.87
CA PHE A 18 -23.35 12.24 -7.10
C PHE A 18 -23.17 11.62 -5.72
N THR A 19 -23.94 10.57 -5.43
CA THR A 19 -23.50 9.55 -4.50
C THR A 19 -22.24 8.97 -5.12
N GLN A 20 -21.11 9.62 -4.86
CA GLN A 20 -19.82 8.98 -5.00
C GLN A 20 -19.86 7.87 -3.95
N PHE A 21 -20.39 6.72 -4.38
CA PHE A 21 -19.99 5.43 -3.86
C PHE A 21 -18.47 5.47 -3.93
N SER A 22 -17.81 5.89 -2.85
CA SER A 22 -16.49 5.38 -2.59
C SER A 22 -16.73 3.90 -2.42
N ALA A 23 -16.46 3.14 -3.47
CA ALA A 23 -15.90 1.82 -3.27
C ALA A 23 -14.62 2.08 -2.47
N ALA A 24 -14.74 2.23 -1.15
CA ALA A 24 -13.65 1.97 -0.24
C ALA A 24 -13.33 0.51 -0.55
N GLN A 25 -12.40 0.32 -1.48
CA GLN A 25 -11.91 -0.99 -1.80
C GLN A 25 -11.26 -1.44 -0.51
N GLU A 26 -11.94 -2.31 0.23
CA GLU A 26 -11.43 -2.94 1.44
C GLU A 26 -10.02 -3.44 1.11
N VAL A 27 -9.00 -2.71 1.56
CA VAL A 27 -7.62 -3.08 1.34
C VAL A 27 -7.39 -4.25 2.28
N THR A 28 -7.63 -5.46 1.77
CA THR A 28 -7.38 -6.65 2.57
C THR A 28 -5.89 -6.69 2.96
N PRO A 29 -5.52 -7.27 4.10
CA PRO A 29 -4.12 -7.43 4.47
C PRO A 29 -3.27 -8.10 3.39
N MET A 30 -3.88 -9.02 2.61
CA MET A 30 -3.22 -9.67 1.49
C MET A 30 -3.02 -8.73 0.29
N ALA A 31 -3.99 -7.88 -0.02
CA ALA A 31 -3.85 -6.89 -1.09
C ALA A 31 -2.76 -5.85 -0.76
N ALA A 32 -2.73 -5.34 0.48
CA ALA A 32 -1.64 -4.47 0.95
C ALA A 32 -0.28 -5.18 0.90
N ALA A 33 -0.21 -6.42 1.38
CA ALA A 33 1.03 -7.19 1.33
C ALA A 33 1.51 -7.45 -0.10
N LYS A 34 0.60 -7.73 -1.04
CA LYS A 34 0.91 -7.85 -2.46
C LYS A 34 1.46 -6.55 -3.03
N GLN A 35 0.82 -5.42 -2.73
CA GLN A 35 1.29 -4.11 -3.19
C GLN A 35 2.72 -3.82 -2.69
N ILE A 36 3.02 -4.12 -1.42
CA ILE A 36 4.39 -4.02 -0.89
C ILE A 36 5.33 -4.95 -1.67
N ALA A 37 4.95 -6.21 -1.90
CA ALA A 37 5.77 -7.18 -2.62
C ALA A 37 6.08 -6.73 -4.07
N ASP A 38 5.08 -6.21 -4.78
CA ASP A 38 5.23 -5.68 -6.14
C ASP A 38 6.21 -4.50 -6.17
N ILE A 39 6.11 -3.58 -5.19
CA ILE A 39 7.05 -2.47 -5.04
C ILE A 39 8.46 -2.99 -4.77
N VAL A 40 8.66 -3.88 -3.79
CA VAL A 40 10.00 -4.41 -3.46
C VAL A 40 10.63 -5.11 -4.68
N ALA A 41 9.82 -5.81 -5.49
CA ALA A 41 10.29 -6.45 -6.71
C ALA A 41 10.65 -5.45 -7.84
N SER A 42 10.06 -4.26 -7.85
CA SER A 42 10.29 -3.22 -8.85
C SER A 42 11.35 -2.19 -8.45
N ILE A 43 11.75 -2.11 -7.17
CA ILE A 43 12.76 -1.16 -6.71
C ILE A 43 14.02 -1.29 -7.55
N ASN A 44 14.38 -0.17 -8.16
CA ASN A 44 15.70 0.07 -8.71
C ASN A 44 16.34 1.17 -7.86
N HIS A 45 17.26 0.77 -6.97
CA HIS A 45 17.96 1.64 -6.01
C HIS A 45 17.13 2.11 -4.80
N PHE A 46 15.99 2.76 -5.02
CA PHE A 46 15.02 3.16 -3.99
C PHE A 46 13.59 3.17 -4.56
N PRO A 47 12.54 3.13 -3.72
CA PRO A 47 11.15 3.23 -4.19
C PRO A 47 10.88 4.59 -4.84
N SER A 48 10.08 4.60 -5.91
CA SER A 48 9.61 5.85 -6.55
C SER A 48 8.80 6.72 -5.58
N ASP A 49 8.52 7.98 -5.95
CA ASP A 49 7.71 8.85 -5.11
C ASP A 49 6.25 8.36 -5.03
N GLU A 50 5.73 7.81 -6.13
CA GLU A 50 4.43 7.14 -6.16
C GLU A 50 4.40 5.92 -5.23
N ASP A 51 5.45 5.08 -5.25
CA ASP A 51 5.57 3.93 -4.36
C ASP A 51 5.65 4.36 -2.89
N LYS A 52 6.41 5.42 -2.58
CA LYS A 52 6.50 5.96 -1.21
C LYS A 52 5.15 6.47 -0.72
N ALA A 53 4.37 7.13 -1.57
CA ALA A 53 3.02 7.58 -1.21
C ALA A 53 2.07 6.40 -0.94
N ALA A 54 2.15 5.34 -1.76
CA ALA A 54 1.43 4.10 -1.52
C ALA A 54 1.83 3.42 -0.20
N LEU A 55 3.13 3.30 0.06
CA LEU A 55 3.66 2.71 1.30
C LEU A 55 3.28 3.55 2.52
N ALA A 56 3.30 4.88 2.41
CA ALA A 56 2.86 5.77 3.47
C ALA A 56 1.38 5.52 3.82
N THR A 57 0.52 5.36 2.81
CA THR A 57 -0.91 5.04 2.99
C THR A 57 -1.08 3.72 3.74
N ILE A 58 -0.36 2.66 3.31
CA ILE A 58 -0.40 1.34 3.97
C ILE A 58 0.12 1.42 5.41
N SER A 59 1.22 2.14 5.66
CA SER A 59 1.80 2.27 7.00
C SER A 59 0.92 3.05 7.98
N ALA A 60 0.12 4.00 7.48
CA ALA A 60 -0.76 4.82 8.29
C ALA A 60 -2.14 4.17 8.55
N ASP A 61 -2.46 3.07 7.87
CA ASP A 61 -3.74 2.40 8.02
C ASP A 61 -3.76 1.46 9.23
N ASP A 62 -4.32 1.95 10.35
CA ASP A 62 -4.44 1.21 11.60
C ASP A 62 -5.44 0.04 11.54
N SER A 63 -6.20 -0.11 10.45
CA SER A 63 -7.01 -1.31 10.21
C SER A 63 -6.19 -2.51 9.73
N LEU A 64 -4.97 -2.27 9.23
CA LEU A 64 -4.07 -3.31 8.75
C LEU A 64 -3.25 -3.94 9.89
N PRO A 65 -2.92 -5.24 9.79
CA PRO A 65 -2.02 -5.91 10.72
C PRO A 65 -0.66 -5.21 10.84
N GLN A 66 -0.12 -5.14 12.06
CA GLN A 66 1.14 -4.43 12.34
C GLN A 66 2.31 -4.91 11.46
N ASN A 67 2.40 -6.20 11.14
CA ASN A 67 3.45 -6.73 10.27
C ASN A 67 3.39 -6.14 8.85
N VAL A 68 2.20 -5.90 8.30
CA VAL A 68 2.02 -5.26 6.98
C VAL A 68 2.49 -3.80 7.03
N ARG A 69 2.10 -3.08 8.08
CA ARG A 69 2.48 -1.68 8.29
C ARG A 69 3.99 -1.51 8.51
N ASP A 70 4.60 -2.42 9.27
CA ASP A 70 6.05 -2.48 9.51
C ASP A 70 6.81 -2.75 8.21
N MET A 71 6.32 -3.66 7.36
CA MET A 71 6.91 -3.91 6.04
C MET A 71 6.81 -2.67 5.15
N ALA A 72 5.66 -2.00 5.11
CA ALA A 72 5.52 -0.78 4.32
C ALA A 72 6.48 0.34 4.79
N THR A 73 6.63 0.51 6.09
CA THR A 73 7.57 1.47 6.70
C THR A 73 9.01 1.13 6.36
N ALA A 74 9.40 -0.14 6.46
CA ALA A 74 10.77 -0.56 6.14
C ALA A 74 11.12 -0.36 4.66
N VAL A 75 10.15 -0.59 3.76
CA VAL A 75 10.37 -0.44 2.32
C VAL A 75 10.46 1.03 1.92
N SER A 76 9.65 1.92 2.52
CA SER A 76 9.64 3.35 2.18
C SER A 76 10.95 4.07 2.49
N THR A 77 11.75 3.52 3.42
CA THR A 77 13.05 4.07 3.83
C THR A 77 14.24 3.43 3.12
N ILE A 78 14.03 2.47 2.21
CA ILE A 78 15.13 1.82 1.49
C ILE A 78 15.91 2.85 0.66
N ALA A 79 17.21 2.91 0.93
CA ALA A 79 18.21 3.60 0.12
C ALA A 79 19.38 2.62 -0.10
N HIS A 80 19.34 1.90 -1.22
CA HIS A 80 20.15 0.70 -1.51
C HIS A 80 19.82 -0.52 -0.64
N SER A 81 19.58 -0.36 0.66
CA SER A 81 19.25 -1.46 1.57
C SER A 81 18.23 -1.02 2.62
N ALA A 82 17.64 -1.97 3.33
CA ALA A 82 16.88 -1.67 4.54
C ALA A 82 17.81 -1.06 5.61
N ASN A 83 17.34 0.00 6.27
CA ASN A 83 18.04 0.58 7.42
C ASN A 83 17.97 -0.36 8.65
N ASP A 84 18.64 0.01 9.73
CA ASP A 84 18.76 -0.83 10.92
C ASP A 84 17.41 -1.07 11.59
N GLU A 85 16.57 -0.03 11.69
CA GLU A 85 15.21 -0.15 12.23
C GLU A 85 14.34 -1.10 11.40
N GLY A 86 14.41 -0.97 10.07
CA GLY A 86 13.70 -1.83 9.13
C GLY A 86 14.16 -3.28 9.27
N LYS A 87 15.47 -3.54 9.31
CA LYS A 87 16.03 -4.88 9.52
C LYS A 87 15.59 -5.50 10.85
N MET A 88 15.61 -4.72 11.93
CA MET A 88 15.13 -5.17 13.24
C MET A 88 13.64 -5.51 13.22
N ALA A 89 12.81 -4.68 12.58
CA ALA A 89 11.38 -4.97 12.42
C ALA A 89 11.16 -6.26 11.62
N MET A 90 11.85 -6.43 10.50
CA MET A 90 11.72 -7.64 9.67
C MET A 90 12.16 -8.91 10.41
N THR A 91 13.24 -8.82 11.19
CA THR A 91 13.70 -9.92 12.05
C THR A 91 12.62 -10.32 13.07
N ARG A 92 11.94 -9.34 13.69
CA ARG A 92 10.82 -9.61 14.60
C ARG A 92 9.64 -10.28 13.90
N ILE A 93 9.31 -9.87 12.67
CA ILE A 93 8.25 -10.52 11.88
C ILE A 93 8.63 -11.98 11.57
N GLN A 94 9.86 -12.21 11.14
CA GLN A 94 10.35 -13.57 10.83
C GLN A 94 10.32 -14.50 12.06
N ALA A 95 10.67 -13.98 13.23
CA ALA A 95 10.67 -14.72 14.49
C ALA A 95 9.29 -14.88 15.16
N SER A 96 8.24 -14.22 14.63
CA SER A 96 6.92 -14.24 15.26
C SER A 96 6.16 -15.53 14.94
N ASP A 97 5.72 -16.26 15.98
CA ASP A 97 4.84 -17.43 15.81
C ASP A 97 3.44 -17.08 15.30
N LYS A 98 3.06 -15.81 15.38
CA LYS A 98 1.75 -15.30 14.93
C LYS A 98 1.79 -14.77 13.48
N ALA A 99 2.98 -14.57 12.92
CA ALA A 99 3.11 -14.09 11.55
C ALA A 99 2.88 -15.24 10.56
N PRO A 100 2.03 -15.06 9.54
CA PRO A 100 1.85 -16.07 8.50
C PRO A 100 3.11 -16.20 7.63
N ASP A 101 3.28 -17.36 7.00
CA ASP A 101 4.50 -17.70 6.24
C ASP A 101 4.82 -16.73 5.09
N TRP A 102 3.78 -16.16 4.46
CA TRP A 102 3.94 -15.12 3.44
C TRP A 102 4.62 -13.88 4.04
N ALA A 103 4.22 -13.46 5.24
CA ALA A 103 4.75 -12.27 5.89
C ALA A 103 6.21 -12.49 6.30
N LYS A 104 6.52 -13.68 6.82
CA LYS A 104 7.91 -14.08 7.14
C LYS A 104 8.79 -14.09 5.89
N SER A 105 8.27 -14.61 4.78
CA SER A 105 9.00 -14.68 3.52
C SER A 105 9.30 -13.29 2.96
N LEU A 106 8.30 -12.40 2.89
CA LEU A 106 8.49 -11.02 2.42
C LEU A 106 9.41 -10.23 3.35
N ALA A 107 9.24 -10.35 4.68
CA ALA A 107 10.11 -9.71 5.64
C ALA A 107 11.58 -10.13 5.49
N GLY A 108 11.84 -11.42 5.26
CA GLY A 108 13.18 -11.91 4.99
C GLY A 108 13.81 -11.33 3.73
N MET A 109 13.01 -11.11 2.67
CA MET A 109 13.50 -10.45 1.45
C MET A 109 13.78 -8.96 1.67
N ILE A 110 12.91 -8.25 2.41
CA ILE A 110 13.12 -6.84 2.76
C ILE A 110 14.38 -6.67 3.63
N ALA A 111 14.55 -7.51 4.65
CA ALA A 111 15.72 -7.46 5.55
C ALA A 111 17.06 -7.61 4.82
N ASN A 112 17.07 -8.45 3.78
CA ASN A 112 18.24 -8.76 2.96
C ASN A 112 18.26 -8.00 1.65
N PHE A 113 17.39 -7.00 1.46
CA PHE A 113 17.35 -6.20 0.25
C PHE A 113 18.68 -5.45 0.10
N ASN A 114 19.31 -5.61 -1.06
CA ASN A 114 20.55 -4.95 -1.41
C ASN A 114 20.59 -4.61 -2.91
N HIS A 115 20.40 -3.34 -3.23
CA HIS A 115 20.16 -2.74 -4.54
C HIS A 115 18.89 -3.21 -5.25
N MET A 116 18.71 -4.53 -5.39
CA MET A 116 17.52 -5.16 -5.97
C MET A 116 17.35 -6.59 -5.44
N LEU A 117 16.14 -7.13 -5.55
CA LEU A 117 15.93 -8.57 -5.38
C LEU A 117 16.52 -9.38 -6.54
N SER A 118 16.97 -10.61 -6.25
CA SER A 118 17.33 -11.57 -7.27
C SER A 118 16.11 -12.03 -8.08
N ASP A 119 16.34 -12.58 -9.28
CA ASP A 119 15.26 -13.11 -10.11
C ASP A 119 14.50 -14.25 -9.43
N GLU A 120 15.21 -15.10 -8.67
CA GLU A 120 14.58 -16.16 -7.88
C GLU A 120 13.67 -15.59 -6.79
N GLN A 121 14.10 -14.53 -6.10
CA GLN A 121 13.29 -13.85 -5.09
C GLN A 121 12.04 -13.22 -5.71
N LYS A 122 12.17 -12.56 -6.86
CA LYS A 122 11.04 -11.98 -7.61
C LYS A 122 10.03 -13.07 -8.03
N GLN A 123 10.51 -14.19 -8.57
CA GLN A 123 9.65 -15.33 -8.91
C GLN A 123 8.95 -15.93 -7.70
N LYS A 124 9.65 -16.00 -6.55
CA LYS A 124 9.06 -16.47 -5.29
C LYS A 124 7.97 -15.51 -4.80
N LEU A 125 8.18 -14.20 -4.86
CA LEU A 125 7.13 -13.22 -4.53
C LEU A 125 5.89 -13.37 -5.40
N ALA A 126 6.06 -13.51 -6.73
CA ALA A 126 4.95 -13.70 -7.66
C ALA A 126 4.12 -14.98 -7.38
N LYS A 127 4.73 -16.00 -6.75
CA LYS A 127 4.02 -17.23 -6.33
C LYS A 127 3.30 -17.06 -4.99
N ILE A 128 3.86 -16.27 -4.08
CA ILE A 128 3.27 -16.00 -2.77
C ILE A 128 2.08 -15.04 -2.90
N TYR A 129 2.19 -14.07 -3.81
CA TYR A 129 1.22 -13.00 -4.05
C TYR A 129 0.79 -12.99 -5.52
N PRO A 130 -0.08 -13.94 -5.94
CA PRO A 130 -0.59 -13.98 -7.31
C PRO A 130 -1.45 -12.75 -7.66
#